data_AF-A0A238VKJ9-F1
#
_entry.id   AF-A0A238VKJ9-F1
#
_cell.length_a   1.000
_cell.length_b   1.000
_cell.length_c   1.000
_cell.angle_alpha   90.00
_cell.angle_beta   90.00
_cell.angle_gamma   90.00
#
_symmetry.space_group_name_H-M   'P 1'
#
loop_
_entity.id
_entity.type
_entity.pdbx_description
1 polymer ?
#
loop_
_entity_poly.entity_id
_entity_poly.type
_entity_poly.pdbx_seq_one_letter_code
_entity_poly.pdbx_strand_id
1 'polypeptide(L)' 'MKTEIPDIEVLFPNEDSAKSRKLILENESEYLQISAFDNESKEDCVLVFNENQLTLLRDQINVFLKNKLLDKI' A
#
# COMPACT_ATOMS: atom_id res chain seq x y z
N MET A 1 -6.29 1.97 -14.53
CA MET A 1 -7.32 2.52 -13.60
C MET A 1 -6.60 3.14 -12.41
N LYS A 2 -6.99 4.33 -11.95
CA LYS A 2 -6.35 5.04 -10.83
C LYS A 2 -7.27 5.12 -9.63
N THR A 3 -6.78 4.73 -8.45
CA THR A 3 -7.48 4.85 -7.15
C THR A 3 -6.61 5.61 -6.18
N GLU A 4 -7.21 6.50 -5.39
CA GLU A 4 -6.52 7.30 -4.40
C GLU A 4 -7.06 7.00 -3.01
N ILE A 5 -6.15 6.77 -2.06
CA ILE A 5 -6.48 6.50 -0.66
C ILE A 5 -5.77 7.55 0.20
N PRO A 6 -6.49 8.56 0.73
CA PRO A 6 -5.90 9.59 1.57
C PRO A 6 -5.63 9.07 2.99
N ASP A 7 -4.82 9.82 3.73
CA ASP A 7 -4.61 9.70 5.18
C ASP A 7 -4.19 8.30 5.66
N ILE A 8 -3.29 7.65 4.90
CA ILE A 8 -2.69 6.38 5.27
C ILE A 8 -1.38 6.64 6.02
N GLU A 9 -1.25 6.05 7.21
CA GLU A 9 0.01 6.04 7.95
C GLU A 9 1.03 5.14 7.24
N VAL A 10 2.10 5.74 6.74
CA VAL A 10 3.20 5.06 6.07
C VAL A 10 4.48 5.32 6.84
N LEU A 11 5.26 4.27 7.08
CA LEU A 11 6.58 4.35 7.70
C LEU A 11 7.62 3.89 6.69
N PHE A 12 8.49 4.78 6.21
CA PHE A 12 9.62 4.39 5.38
C PHE A 12 10.82 3.93 6.24
N PRO A 13 11.74 3.11 5.69
CA PRO A 13 12.87 2.57 6.47
C PRO A 13 13.82 3.62 7.04
N ASN A 14 13.85 4.82 6.46
CA ASN A 14 14.66 5.97 6.89
C ASN A 14 13.92 6.89 7.89
N GLU A 15 12.72 6.52 8.34
CA GLU A 15 11.90 7.32 9.25
C GLU A 15 11.78 6.65 10.62
N ASP A 16 11.77 7.46 11.67
CA ASP A 16 11.61 6.99 13.06
C ASP A 16 10.13 6.80 13.45
N SER A 17 9.19 7.33 12.66
CA SER A 17 7.75 7.28 12.94
C SER A 17 6.93 7.34 11.65
N ALA A 18 5.73 6.74 11.69
CA ALA A 18 4.82 6.79 10.55
C ALA A 18 4.34 8.23 10.32
N LYS A 19 4.12 8.57 9.05
CA LYS A 19 3.52 9.84 8.64
C LYS A 19 2.30 9.56 7.78
N SER A 20 1.30 10.42 7.93
CA SER A 20 0.12 10.43 7.07
C SER A 20 0.49 10.80 5.64
N ARG A 21 0.15 9.91 4.70
CA ARG A 21 0.46 10.02 3.28
C ARG A 21 -0.73 9.64 2.43
N LYS A 22 -0.73 10.14 1.20
CA LYS A 22 -1.66 9.71 0.17
C LYS A 22 -1.07 8.52 -0.57
N LEU A 23 -1.82 7.43 -0.64
CA LEU A 23 -1.53 6.31 -1.54
C LEU A 23 -2.24 6.53 -2.88
N ILE A 24 -1.52 6.30 -3.96
CA ILE A 24 -2.04 6.27 -5.32
C ILE A 24 -1.78 4.89 -5.89
N LEU A 25 -2.86 4.21 -6.30
CA LEU A 25 -2.82 2.91 -6.93
C LEU A 25 -3.12 3.09 -8.41
N GLU A 26 -2.16 2.74 -9.25
CA GLU A 26 -2.26 2.80 -10.71
C GLU A 26 -2.18 1.38 -11.26
N ASN A 27 -3.31 0.91 -11.78
CA ASN A 27 -3.41 -0.38 -12.46
C ASN A 27 -3.05 -0.18 -13.94
N GLU A 28 -1.86 -0.66 -14.27
CA GLU A 28 -1.34 -0.82 -15.62
C GLU A 28 -1.50 -2.28 -16.07
N SER A 29 -1.56 -2.52 -17.38
CA SER A 29 -1.93 -3.82 -17.95
C SER A 29 -1.12 -5.03 -17.42
N GLU A 30 0.11 -4.81 -16.96
CA GLU A 30 1.03 -5.87 -16.52
C GLU A 30 1.43 -5.78 -15.03
N TYR A 31 1.14 -4.66 -14.37
CA TYR A 31 1.55 -4.41 -13.00
C TYR A 31 0.61 -3.43 -12.28
N LEU A 32 0.58 -3.56 -10.95
CA LEU A 32 0.03 -2.53 -10.08
C LEU A 32 1.19 -1.69 -9.54
N GLN A 33 1.12 -0.39 -9.78
CA GLN A 33 1.97 0.58 -9.13
C GLN A 33 1.26 1.15 -7.90
N ILE A 34 1.95 1.21 -6.78
CA ILE A 34 1.51 1.89 -5.56
C ILE A 34 2.53 2.96 -5.24
N SER A 35 2.08 4.21 -5.21
CA SER A 35 2.91 5.36 -4.89
C SER A 35 2.44 5.99 -3.59
N ALA A 36 3.37 6.32 -2.69
CA ALA A 36 3.09 7.01 -1.44
C ALA A 36 3.74 8.40 -1.48
N PHE A 37 2.91 9.44 -1.36
CA PHE A 37 3.35 10.82 -1.44
C PHE A 37 3.22 11.52 -0.09
N ASP A 38 4.25 12.30 0.24
CA ASP A 38 4.21 13.33 1.28
C ASP A 38 4.20 14.69 0.59
N ASN A 39 3.39 15.63 1.07
CA ASN A 39 3.36 16.99 0.53
C ASN A 39 4.68 17.75 0.80
N GLU A 40 5.47 17.32 1.78
CA GLU A 40 6.67 18.02 2.22
C GLU A 40 7.99 17.41 1.69
N SER A 41 8.02 16.11 1.38
CA SER A 41 9.24 15.43 0.92
C SER A 41 9.14 14.99 -0.53
N LYS A 42 10.15 15.30 -1.35
CA LYS A 42 10.32 14.75 -2.71
C LYS A 42 10.64 13.25 -2.74
N GLU A 43 10.61 12.58 -1.60
CA GLU A 43 10.86 11.15 -1.49
C GLU A 43 9.55 10.40 -1.76
N ASP A 44 9.32 10.15 -3.05
CA ASP A 44 8.20 9.34 -3.51
C ASP A 44 8.60 7.87 -3.43
N CYS A 45 7.96 7.11 -2.55
CA CYS A 45 8.11 5.65 -2.57
C CYS A 45 7.18 5.08 -3.64
N VAL A 46 7.74 4.29 -4.55
CA VAL A 46 6.99 3.58 -5.57
C VAL A 46 7.25 2.09 -5.44
N LEU A 47 6.18 1.32 -5.25
CA LEU A 47 6.18 -0.13 -5.26
C LEU A 47 5.49 -0.61 -6.53
N VAL A 48 6.13 -1.51 -7.27
CA VAL A 48 5.58 -2.11 -8.49
C VAL A 48 5.43 -3.60 -8.26
N PHE A 49 4.21 -4.11 -8.45
CA PHE A 49 3.89 -5.51 -8.27
C PHE A 49 3.38 -6.11 -9.57
N ASN A 50 3.97 -7.22 -10.00
CA ASN A 50 3.39 -8.06 -11.05
C ASN A 50 2.25 -8.95 -10.51
N GLU A 51 1.55 -9.65 -11.40
CA GLU A 51 0.40 -10.49 -11.06
C GLU A 51 0.67 -11.55 -9.98
N ASN A 52 1.82 -12.23 -10.05
CA ASN A 52 2.19 -13.24 -9.07
C ASN A 52 2.42 -12.63 -7.69
N GLN A 53 3.10 -11.48 -7.64
CA GLN A 53 3.35 -10.76 -6.39
C GLN A 53 2.05 -10.20 -5.80
N LEU A 54 1.13 -9.71 -6.63
CA LEU A 54 -0.20 -9.26 -6.20
C LEU A 54 -1.04 -10.39 -5.63
N THR A 55 -0.97 -11.58 -6.25
CA THR A 55 -1.65 -12.77 -5.76
C THR A 55 -1.15 -13.13 -4.35
N LEU A 56 0.17 -13.15 -4.15
CA LEU A 56 0.76 -13.40 -2.84
C LEU A 56 0.36 -12.33 -1.81
N LEU A 57 0.42 -11.05 -2.18
CA LEU A 57 0.05 -9.94 -1.29
C LEU A 57 -1.43 -10.04 -0.85
N ARG A 58 -2.34 -10.28 -1.79
CA ARG A 58 -3.77 -10.49 -1.53
C ARG A 58 -3.98 -11.63 -0.55
N ASP A 59 -3.29 -12.75 -0.74
CA ASP A 59 -3.46 -13.93 0.11
C ASP A 59 -2.99 -13.67 1.54
N GLN A 60 -1.87 -12.98 1.73
CA GLN A 60 -1.39 -12.57 3.05
C GLN A 60 -2.34 -11.58 3.75
N ILE A 61 -2.85 -10.58 3.02
CA ILE A 61 -3.84 -9.63 3.55
C ILE A 61 -5.10 -10.39 3.97
N ASN A 62 -5.60 -11.32 3.15
CA ASN A 62 -6.77 -12.12 3.48
C ASN A 62 -6.57 -12.99 4.73
N VAL A 63 -5.39 -13.61 4.88
CA VAL A 63 -5.05 -14.36 6.10
C VAL A 63 -5.07 -13.44 7.32
N PHE A 64 -4.46 -12.26 7.22
CA PHE A 64 -4.47 -11.28 8.30
C PHE A 64 -5.89 -10.84 8.67
N LEU A 65 -6.70 -10.46 7.67
CA LEU A 65 -8.08 -10.02 7.87
C LEU A 65 -8.94 -11.13 8.51
N LYS A 66 -8.84 -12.36 8.02
CA LYS A 66 -9.54 -13.51 8.63
C LYS A 66 -9.15 -13.64 10.10
N ASN A 67 -7.85 -13.67 10.40
CA ASN A 67 -7.38 -13.86 11.77
C ASN A 67 -7.70 -12.69 12.70
N LYS A 68 -7.73 -11.45 12.22
CA LYS A 68 -7.93 -10.25 13.06
C LYS A 68 -9.37 -9.77 13.14
N LEU A 69 -10.22 -10.09 12.17
CA LEU A 69 -11.61 -9.65 12.11
C LEU A 69 -12.60 -10.74 12.51
N LEU A 70 -12.25 -12.03 12.41
CA LEU A 70 -13.10 -13.10 12.96
C LEU A 70 -13.11 -13.09 14.51
N ASP A 71 -12.04 -12.63 15.15
CA ASP A 71 -11.99 -12.47 16.62
C ASP A 71 -12.80 -11.26 17.13
N LYS A 72 -13.39 -10.45 16.24
CA LYS A 72 -14.15 -9.24 16.58
C LYS A 72 -15.66 -9.34 16.31
N ILE A 73 -16.16 -10.52 15.94
CA ILE A 73 -17.59 -10.80 15.71
C ILE A 73 -18.10 -11.76 16.78
#